data_AF-H3BS59-F1
#
_entry.id   AF-H3BS59-F1
#
_cell.length_a   1.000
_cell.length_b   1.000
_cell.length_c   1.000
_cell.angle_alpha   90.00
_cell.angle_beta   90.00
_cell.angle_gamma   90.00
#
_symmetry.space_group_name_H-M   'P 1'
#
loop_
_entity.id
_entity.type
_entity.pdbx_description
1 polymer ?
#
loop_
_entity_poly.entity_id
_entity_poly.type
_entity_poly.pdbx_seq_one_letter_code
_entity_poly.pdbx_strand_id
1 'polypeptide(L)'
;FLSNLLAQSFILLKPVFHCLNEILDLCHSFCSLVSQNLGPLDERGAAQLSILVKGFSRQSSLLFKILSSVRNHQINSDLAQLLLRLDYNKYYTQAGGTLGRKKPC
;
A
#
# COMPACT_ATOMS: atom_id res chain seq x y z
N PHE A 1 -23.70 -4.79 11.42
CA PHE A 1 -23.25 -5.22 10.07
C PHE A 1 -22.44 -4.13 9.37
N LEU A 2 -23.02 -2.95 9.07
CA LEU A 2 -22.28 -1.81 8.49
C LEU A 2 -21.07 -1.35 9.31
N SER A 3 -21.17 -1.30 10.64
CA SER A 3 -20.05 -0.90 11.51
C SER A 3 -18.89 -1.89 11.48
N ASN A 4 -19.17 -3.20 11.34
CA ASN A 4 -18.13 -4.22 11.18
C ASN A 4 -17.49 -4.12 9.80
N LEU A 5 -18.26 -3.84 8.75
CA LEU A 5 -17.73 -3.62 7.40
C LEU A 5 -16.82 -2.37 7.37
N LEU A 6 -17.24 -1.26 7.98
CA LEU A 6 -16.46 -0.02 8.07
C LEU A 6 -15.17 -0.19 8.89
N ALA A 7 -15.24 -0.96 9.98
CA ALA A 7 -14.07 -1.30 10.77
C ALA A 7 -13.10 -2.22 10.01
N GLN A 8 -13.63 -3.19 9.24
CA GLN A 8 -12.84 -4.11 8.40
C GLN A 8 -12.23 -3.44 7.17
N SER A 9 -12.88 -2.42 6.60
CA SER A 9 -12.37 -1.68 5.44
C SER A 9 -11.28 -0.67 5.79
N PHE A 10 -10.96 -0.49 7.08
CA PHE A 10 -9.99 0.51 7.57
C PHE A 10 -10.30 1.96 7.14
N ILE A 11 -11.53 2.24 6.67
CA ILE A 11 -12.00 3.56 6.22
C ILE A 11 -11.97 4.57 7.37
N LEU A 12 -12.16 4.10 8.61
CA LEU A 12 -12.12 4.92 9.82
C LEU A 12 -10.70 5.30 10.25
N LEU A 13 -9.67 4.60 9.77
CA LEU A 13 -8.27 4.97 10.00
C LEU A 13 -7.83 5.96 8.92
N LYS A 14 -8.06 7.25 9.18
CA LYS A 14 -7.61 8.38 8.35
C LYS A 14 -6.24 8.18 7.64
N PRO A 15 -5.17 7.74 8.32
CA PRO A 15 -3.87 7.54 7.66
C PRO A 15 -3.84 6.33 6.70
N VAL A 16 -4.60 5.26 6.98
CA VAL A 16 -4.73 4.10 6.07
C VAL A 16 -5.54 4.49 4.85
N PHE A 17 -6.69 5.13 5.07
CA PHE A 17 -7.57 5.59 4.00
C PHE A 17 -6.88 6.60 3.08
N HIS A 18 -6.16 7.58 3.65
CA HIS A 18 -5.39 8.53 2.86
C HIS A 18 -4.31 7.84 2.02
N CYS A 19 -3.54 6.91 2.61
CA CYS A 19 -2.51 6.19 1.88
C CYS A 19 -3.09 5.29 0.75
N LEU A 20 -4.26 4.67 0.97
CA LEU A 20 -4.96 3.92 -0.06
C LEU A 20 -5.43 4.80 -1.22
N ASN A 21 -6.01 5.97 -0.94
CA ASN A 21 -6.43 6.90 -1.99
C ASN A 21 -5.23 7.40 -2.80
N GLU A 22 -4.12 7.76 -2.14
CA GLU A 22 -2.89 8.16 -2.85
C GLU A 22 -2.36 7.06 -3.78
N ILE A 23 -2.44 5.79 -3.36
CA ILE A 23 -2.06 4.65 -4.21
C ILE A 23 -3.00 4.54 -5.41
N LEU A 24 -4.31 4.67 -5.20
CA LEU A 24 -5.30 4.62 -6.28
C LEU A 24 -5.12 5.78 -7.26
N ASP A 25 -4.87 6.99 -6.78
CA ASP A 25 -4.61 8.17 -7.61
C ASP A 25 -3.33 8.02 -8.44
N LEU A 26 -2.28 7.41 -7.89
CA LEU A 26 -1.08 7.06 -8.63
C LEU A 26 -1.35 6.02 -9.72
N CYS A 27 -2.17 5.00 -9.42
CA CYS A 27 -2.61 4.01 -10.42
C CYS A 27 -3.47 4.65 -11.52
N HIS A 28 -4.37 5.56 -11.19
CA HIS A 28 -5.15 6.32 -12.16
C HIS A 28 -4.25 7.20 -13.05
N SER A 29 -3.28 7.87 -12.45
CA SER A 29 -2.29 8.68 -13.17
C SER A 29 -1.44 7.82 -14.12
N PHE A 30 -1.07 6.60 -13.69
CA PHE A 30 -0.41 5.62 -14.54
C PHE A 30 -1.29 5.14 -15.70
N CYS A 31 -2.54 4.78 -15.45
CA CYS A 31 -3.49 4.40 -16.50
C CYS A 31 -3.67 5.52 -17.53
N SER A 32 -3.76 6.78 -17.06
CA SER A 32 -3.82 7.96 -17.93
C SER A 32 -2.56 8.09 -18.79
N LEU A 33 -1.38 7.97 -18.17
CA LEU A 33 -0.09 8.02 -18.87
C LEU A 33 0.02 6.94 -19.96
N VAL A 34 -0.39 5.70 -19.66
CA VAL A 34 -0.37 4.58 -20.61
C VAL A 34 -1.40 4.79 -21.72
N SER A 35 -2.61 5.26 -21.39
CA SER A 35 -3.68 5.49 -22.37
C SER A 35 -3.34 6.63 -23.34
N GLN A 36 -2.58 7.63 -22.89
CA GLN A 36 -2.12 8.74 -23.72
C GLN A 36 -0.89 8.38 -24.59
N ASN A 37 -0.14 7.34 -24.21
CA ASN A 37 1.03 6.87 -24.94
C ASN A 37 0.74 5.55 -25.67
N LEU A 38 0.20 5.65 -26.88
CA LEU A 38 -0.01 4.51 -27.80
C LEU A 38 1.28 4.05 -28.51
N GLY A 39 2.41 4.73 -28.29
CA GLY A 39 3.71 4.46 -28.90
C GLY A 39 4.84 4.28 -27.87
N PRO A 40 6.11 4.17 -28.32
CA PRO A 40 7.26 4.08 -27.43
C PRO A 40 7.29 5.28 -26.48
N LEU A 41 7.53 5.01 -25.19
CA LEU A 41 7.56 6.04 -24.15
C LEU A 41 8.69 7.04 -24.46
N ASP A 42 8.33 8.32 -24.60
CA ASP A 42 9.30 9.39 -24.78
C ASP A 42 10.04 9.69 -23.45
N GLU A 43 11.13 10.47 -23.50
CA GLU A 43 11.92 10.78 -22.29
C GLU A 43 11.06 11.45 -21.19
N ARG A 44 10.05 12.23 -21.59
CA ARG A 44 9.13 12.90 -20.65
C ARG A 44 8.21 11.89 -19.98
N GLY A 45 7.64 10.96 -20.74
CA GLY A 45 6.85 9.85 -20.23
C GLY A 45 7.68 8.94 -19.31
N ALA A 46 8.94 8.68 -19.65
CA ALA A 46 9.86 7.92 -18.80
C ALA A 46 10.15 8.63 -17.46
N ALA A 47 10.34 9.95 -17.49
CA ALA A 47 10.51 10.75 -16.27
C ALA A 47 9.23 10.72 -15.40
N GLN A 48 8.06 10.88 -16.00
CA GLN A 48 6.76 10.79 -15.28
C GLN A 48 6.55 9.39 -14.69
N LEU A 49 6.84 8.34 -15.45
CA LEU A 49 6.79 6.96 -14.98
C LEU A 49 7.72 6.73 -13.78
N SER A 50 8.94 7.26 -13.83
CA SER A 50 9.89 7.18 -12.70
C SER A 50 9.33 7.83 -11.43
N ILE A 51 8.65 8.97 -11.55
CA ILE A 51 7.98 9.63 -10.43
C ILE A 51 6.84 8.77 -9.89
N LEU A 52 5.99 8.22 -10.76
CA LEU A 52 4.87 7.34 -10.38
C LEU A 52 5.35 6.08 -9.66
N VAL A 53 6.41 5.42 -10.17
CA VAL A 53 7.00 4.23 -9.56
C VAL A 53 7.56 4.53 -8.16
N LYS A 54 8.29 5.64 -8.01
CA LYS A 54 8.81 6.08 -6.71
C LYS A 54 7.68 6.41 -5.72
N GLY A 55 6.64 7.10 -6.20
CA GLY A 55 5.45 7.41 -5.42
C GLY A 55 4.75 6.15 -4.92
N PHE A 56 4.50 5.21 -5.82
CA PHE A 56 3.82 3.95 -5.51
C PHE A 56 4.63 3.10 -4.52
N SER A 57 5.94 2.98 -4.72
CA SER A 57 6.83 2.25 -3.81
C SER A 57 6.83 2.87 -2.41
N ARG A 58 6.90 4.20 -2.32
CA ARG A 58 6.84 4.92 -1.03
C ARG A 58 5.50 4.73 -0.33
N GLN A 59 4.39 4.92 -1.03
CA GLN A 59 3.06 4.82 -0.45
C GLN A 59 2.73 3.38 -0.04
N SER A 60 3.03 2.38 -0.88
CA SER A 60 2.82 0.98 -0.52
C SER A 60 3.66 0.55 0.70
N SER A 61 4.90 1.02 0.80
CA SER A 61 5.75 0.80 1.98
C SER A 61 5.18 1.48 3.24
N LEU A 62 4.62 2.68 3.10
CA LEU A 62 3.99 3.41 4.20
C LEU A 62 2.71 2.69 4.66
N LEU A 63 1.86 2.26 3.73
CA LEU A 63 0.66 1.48 4.00
C LEU A 63 1.03 0.23 4.81
N PHE A 64 2.07 -0.49 4.39
CA PHE A 64 2.53 -1.69 5.08
C PHE A 64 3.01 -1.39 6.51
N LYS A 65 3.76 -0.29 6.72
CA LYS A 65 4.20 0.14 8.05
C LYS A 65 3.03 0.51 8.96
N ILE A 66 2.04 1.24 8.43
CA ILE A 66 0.84 1.64 9.20
C ILE A 66 0.05 0.38 9.57
N LEU A 67 -0.25 -0.49 8.62
CA LEU A 67 -0.99 -1.73 8.86
C LEU A 67 -0.24 -2.64 9.87
N SER A 68 1.09 -2.77 9.76
CA SER A 68 1.89 -3.56 10.71
C SER A 68 1.89 -2.94 12.12
N SER A 69 1.88 -1.61 12.23
CA SER A 69 1.77 -0.89 13.51
C SER A 69 0.40 -1.05 14.16
N VAL A 70 -0.67 -1.00 13.35
CA VAL A 70 -2.05 -1.22 13.83
C VAL A 70 -2.25 -2.66 14.30
N ARG A 71 -1.65 -3.66 13.64
CA ARG A 71 -1.66 -5.07 14.11
C ARG A 71 -1.04 -5.22 15.51
N ASN A 72 -0.02 -4.44 15.83
CA ASN A 72 0.60 -4.51 17.17
C ASN A 72 -0.27 -3.88 18.27
N HIS A 73 -1.21 -2.99 17.92
CA HIS A 73 -2.11 -2.31 18.86
C HIS A 73 -3.50 -2.94 18.94
N GLN A 74 -4.00 -3.54 17.86
CA GLN A 74 -5.30 -4.19 17.80
C GLN A 74 -5.16 -5.64 17.33
N ILE A 75 -5.63 -6.58 18.17
CA ILE A 75 -5.69 -8.02 17.91
C ILE A 75 -6.82 -8.31 16.91
N ASN A 76 -6.81 -7.68 15.73
CA ASN A 76 -7.78 -7.94 14.67
C ASN A 76 -7.21 -9.01 13.74
N SER A 77 -7.74 -10.23 13.83
CA SER A 77 -7.37 -11.38 13.01
C SER A 77 -7.51 -11.10 11.50
N ASP A 78 -8.47 -10.27 11.10
CA ASP A 78 -8.71 -9.90 9.70
C ASP A 78 -7.59 -9.04 9.12
N LEU A 79 -7.03 -8.12 9.92
CA LEU A 79 -5.88 -7.29 9.52
C LEU A 79 -4.62 -8.16 9.33
N ALA A 80 -4.41 -9.13 10.21
CA ALA A 80 -3.30 -10.06 10.08
C ALA A 80 -3.40 -10.90 8.80
N GLN A 81 -4.61 -11.36 8.43
CA GLN A 81 -4.85 -12.09 7.17
C GLN A 81 -4.61 -11.21 5.94
N LEU A 82 -5.05 -9.94 5.97
CA LEU A 82 -4.79 -9.00 4.86
C LEU A 82 -3.30 -8.72 4.69
N LEU A 83 -2.56 -8.48 5.79
CA LEU A 83 -1.11 -8.31 5.74
C LEU A 83 -0.39 -9.55 5.19
N LEU A 84 -0.81 -10.75 5.58
CA LEU A 84 -0.25 -11.99 5.06
C LEU A 84 -0.49 -12.16 3.56
N ARG A 85 -1.67 -11.74 3.07
CA ARG A 85 -1.97 -11.75 1.62
C ARG A 85 -1.16 -10.70 0.86
N LEU A 86 -1.02 -9.49 1.41
CA LEU A 86 -0.25 -8.40 0.81
C LEU A 86 1.26 -8.71 0.77
N ASP A 87 1.79 -9.37 1.79
CA ASP A 87 3.20 -9.75 1.89
C ASP A 87 3.44 -11.25 1.71
N TYR A 88 2.57 -11.92 0.94
CA TYR A 88 2.72 -13.35 0.64
C TYR A 88 4.12 -13.67 0.07
N ASN A 89 4.62 -12.79 -0.80
CA ASN A 89 5.94 -12.90 -1.43
C ASN A 89 7.10 -12.37 -0.56
N LYS A 90 6.84 -11.94 0.68
CA LYS A 90 7.82 -11.29 1.59
C LYS A 90 8.50 -10.04 1.03
N TYR A 91 7.96 -9.45 -0.04
CA TYR A 91 8.54 -8.27 -0.69
C TYR A 91 8.65 -7.09 0.27
N TYR A 92 7.60 -6.80 1.02
CA TYR A 92 7.60 -5.71 1.99
C TYR A 92 8.39 -6.06 3.24
N THR A 93 8.39 -7.33 3.66
CA THR A 93 9.27 -7.79 4.75
C THR A 93 10.75 -7.62 4.43
N GLN A 94 11.16 -7.95 3.21
CA GLN A 94 12.54 -7.79 2.76
C GLN A 94 12.91 -6.32 2.52
N ALA A 95 11.96 -5.48 2.11
CA ALA A 95 12.13 -4.03 1.95
C ALA A 95 12.15 -3.25 3.30
N GLY A 96 12.25 -3.94 4.44
CA GLY A 96 12.36 -3.34 5.78
C GLY A 96 11.03 -3.19 6.53
N GLY A 97 9.96 -3.80 6.05
CA GLY A 97 8.68 -3.90 6.75
C GLY A 97 8.69 -5.02 7.78
N THR A 98 8.93 -4.73 9.05
CA THR A 98 8.94 -5.78 10.07
C THR A 98 7.52 -6.34 10.29
N LEU A 99 7.21 -7.49 9.69
CA LEU A 99 6.10 -8.34 10.12
C LEU A 99 6.45 -8.96 11.47
N GLY A 100 6.37 -8.18 12.54
CA GLY A 100 6.27 -8.65 13.92
C GLY A 100 7.12 -9.89 14.21
N ARG A 101 8.45 -9.77 14.14
CA ARG A 101 9.27 -10.69 14.93
C ARG A 101 8.95 -10.37 16.38
N LYS A 102 8.22 -11.27 17.06
CA LYS A 102 8.26 -11.32 18.51
C LYS A 102 9.75 -11.27 18.89
N LYS A 103 10.16 -10.24 19.63
CA LYS A 103 11.45 -10.27 20.30
C LYS A 103 11.46 -11.54 21.14
N PRO A 104 12.45 -12.45 21.02
CA PRO A 104 12.66 -13.43 22.06
C PRO A 104 13.02 -12.63 23.33
N CYS A 105 12.29 -12.90 24.41
CA CYS A 105 12.61 -12.42 25.74
C CYS A 105 14.04 -12.84 26.14
#